data_AF-A0A317JUN8-F1
#
_entry.id   AF-A0A317JUN8-F1
#
_cell.length_a   1.000
_cell.length_b   1.000
_cell.length_c   1.000
_cell.angle_alpha   90.00
_cell.angle_beta   90.00
_cell.angle_gamma   90.00
#
_symmetry.space_group_name_H-M   'P 1'
#
loop_
_entity.id
_entity.type
_entity.pdbx_description
1 polymer ?
#
loop_
_entity_poly.entity_id
_entity_poly.type
_entity_poly.pdbx_seq_one_letter_code
_entity_poly.pdbx_strand_id
1 'polypeptide(L)'
;ALDLVDADPDAQPVHVVRFGVQVDAKGVLAGTKDADRCVGYITKYLTKQAADCHDVTTGRQRAHLERLWQELGHTPCSERCANWLLYGVQPKKARPGLRPGNCKNKVHKRETLGIGGRRVLISRQWSGKTLTDHRADRKEWVKALLGVTTDADTAPAGGEQRHAWELAKPTDPDVASLGHRVLRAISERIQWRVQLDAARRAADPPDVSAITSPQSTELEGTEA
;
A
#
# COMPACT_ATOMS: atom_id res chain seq x y z
N ALA A 1 53.93 41.37 -4.65
CA ALA A 1 53.75 41.09 -3.19
C ALA A 1 53.12 39.72 -2.99
N LEU A 2 52.01 39.40 -3.67
CA LEU A 2 51.54 38.01 -3.77
C LEU A 2 52.51 37.14 -4.58
N ASP A 3 53.18 37.69 -5.58
CA ASP A 3 54.15 36.96 -6.42
C ASP A 3 55.35 36.41 -5.64
N LEU A 4 55.66 37.00 -4.48
CA LEU A 4 56.72 36.51 -3.57
C LEU A 4 56.25 35.34 -2.72
N VAL A 5 54.95 35.28 -2.42
CA VAL A 5 54.31 34.18 -1.67
C VAL A 5 54.10 32.98 -2.59
N ASP A 6 53.71 33.21 -3.85
CA ASP A 6 53.54 32.15 -4.85
C ASP A 6 54.87 31.49 -5.25
N ALA A 7 55.99 32.21 -5.08
CA ALA A 7 57.33 31.72 -5.38
C ALA A 7 58.01 30.97 -4.19
N ASP A 8 57.41 31.00 -3.00
CA ASP A 8 57.93 30.34 -1.81
C ASP A 8 57.24 28.98 -1.59
N PRO A 9 57.96 27.85 -1.81
CA PRO A 9 57.38 26.52 -1.65
C PRO A 9 57.01 26.18 -0.20
N ASP A 10 57.51 26.94 0.78
CA ASP A 10 57.23 26.76 2.21
C ASP A 10 56.19 27.76 2.73
N ALA A 11 55.58 28.56 1.85
CA ALA A 11 54.54 29.51 2.24
C ALA A 11 53.34 28.80 2.89
N GLN A 12 53.01 29.19 4.13
CA GLN A 12 51.86 28.66 4.86
C GLN A 12 50.81 29.75 5.09
N PRO A 13 49.52 29.45 4.87
CA PRO A 13 48.44 30.40 5.14
C PRO A 13 48.33 30.67 6.65
N VAL A 14 48.24 31.94 7.01
CA VAL A 14 48.06 32.39 8.42
C VAL A 14 46.75 31.82 9.01
N HIS A 15 45.72 31.65 8.17
CA HIS A 15 44.44 31.07 8.56
C HIS A 15 43.94 30.09 7.51
N VAL A 16 43.50 28.91 7.96
CA VAL A 16 42.81 27.92 7.13
C VAL A 16 41.41 27.72 7.69
N VAL A 17 40.38 28.05 6.90
CA VAL A 17 39.00 27.67 7.21
C VAL A 17 38.70 26.34 6.54
N ARG A 18 38.33 25.33 7.32
CA ARG A 18 37.83 24.05 6.80
C ARG A 18 36.32 24.00 7.02
N PHE A 19 35.57 23.97 5.93
CA PHE A 19 34.14 23.68 6.01
C PHE A 19 33.96 22.18 6.29
N GLY A 20 33.01 21.85 7.18
CA GLY A 20 32.64 20.46 7.47
C GLY A 20 31.98 19.78 6.28
N VAL A 21 31.47 18.56 6.49
CA VAL A 21 30.74 17.82 5.46
C VAL A 21 29.55 18.66 4.98
N GLN A 22 29.54 19.03 3.70
CA GLN A 22 28.40 19.71 3.09
C GLN A 22 27.23 18.72 3.01
N VAL A 23 26.13 19.04 3.67
CA VAL A 23 24.90 18.23 3.66
C VAL A 23 23.86 18.92 2.78
N ASP A 24 23.42 18.26 1.70
CA ASP A 24 22.30 18.71 0.87
C ASP A 24 20.96 18.35 1.56
N ALA A 25 20.59 19.14 2.57
CA ALA A 25 19.34 18.95 3.28
C ALA A 25 18.15 19.41 2.41
N LYS A 26 17.37 18.46 1.88
CA LYS A 26 16.07 18.76 1.26
C LYS A 26 15.01 18.92 2.34
N GLY A 27 14.51 20.14 2.52
CA GLY A 27 13.39 20.41 3.43
C GLY A 27 12.10 19.77 2.93
N VAL A 28 11.37 19.09 3.80
CA VAL A 28 10.05 18.50 3.53
C VAL A 28 9.04 19.09 4.50
N LEU A 29 8.00 19.74 3.99
CA LEU A 29 6.97 20.37 4.82
C LEU A 29 5.96 19.34 5.33
N ALA A 30 5.73 19.33 6.64
CA ALA A 30 4.79 18.41 7.29
C ALA A 30 3.35 18.57 6.76
N GLY A 31 2.60 17.46 6.71
CA GLY A 31 1.21 17.44 6.25
C GLY A 31 1.00 17.58 4.74
N THR A 32 2.08 17.57 3.95
CA THR A 32 2.00 17.64 2.49
C THR A 32 2.06 16.24 1.86
N LYS A 33 1.54 16.11 0.63
CA LYS A 33 1.68 14.87 -0.16
C LYS A 33 3.15 14.50 -0.42
N ASP A 34 4.04 15.49 -0.45
CA ASP A 34 5.47 15.25 -0.63
C ASP A 34 6.10 14.68 0.66
N ALA A 35 5.62 15.09 1.84
CA ALA A 35 5.97 14.42 3.10
C ALA A 35 5.55 12.95 3.12
N ASP A 36 4.29 12.67 2.78
CA ASP A 36 3.80 11.27 2.72
C ASP A 36 4.58 10.43 1.70
N ARG A 37 4.92 11.02 0.54
CA ARG A 37 5.73 10.36 -0.48
C ARG A 37 7.16 10.12 0.02
N CYS A 38 7.79 11.11 0.64
CA CYS A 38 9.13 10.99 1.20
C CYS A 38 9.17 9.93 2.31
N VAL A 39 8.22 9.95 3.25
CA VAL A 39 8.09 8.94 4.31
C VAL A 39 7.88 7.56 3.71
N GLY A 40 6.95 7.41 2.75
CA GLY A 40 6.71 6.14 2.06
C GLY A 40 7.94 5.64 1.30
N TYR A 41 8.71 6.55 0.69
CA TYR A 41 9.93 6.20 -0.03
C TYR A 41 11.08 5.83 0.92
N ILE A 42 11.27 6.56 2.01
CA ILE A 42 12.26 6.26 3.05
C ILE A 42 11.95 4.90 3.69
N THR A 43 10.72 4.69 4.12
CA THR A 43 10.28 3.42 4.73
C THR A 43 10.40 2.25 3.77
N LYS A 44 10.18 2.46 2.46
CA LYS A 44 10.43 1.45 1.42
C LYS A 44 11.91 0.99 1.35
N TYR A 45 12.87 1.84 1.72
CA TYR A 45 14.30 1.54 1.64
C TYR A 45 15.02 1.46 2.98
N LEU A 46 14.31 1.63 4.10
CA LEU A 46 14.91 1.59 5.43
C LEU A 46 15.51 0.21 5.73
N THR A 47 14.91 -0.84 5.19
CA THR A 47 15.35 -2.23 5.34
C THR A 47 15.70 -2.82 3.98
N LYS A 48 16.90 -2.52 3.48
CA LYS A 48 17.45 -3.16 2.27
C LYS A 48 18.07 -4.53 2.56
N GLN A 49 18.47 -4.79 3.80
CA GLN A 49 18.98 -6.07 4.26
C GLN A 49 18.22 -6.51 5.51
N ALA A 50 17.80 -7.77 5.54
CA ALA A 50 17.01 -8.30 6.65
C ALA A 50 17.95 -8.55 7.83
N ALA A 51 19.21 -8.86 7.52
CA ALA A 51 20.27 -9.05 8.49
C ALA A 51 20.57 -7.78 9.30
N ASP A 52 20.34 -6.59 8.75
CA ASP A 52 20.62 -5.31 9.42
C ASP A 52 19.48 -4.87 10.37
N CYS A 53 18.37 -5.60 10.41
CA CYS A 53 17.20 -5.21 11.21
C CYS A 53 17.32 -5.58 12.70
N HIS A 54 18.19 -6.54 13.05
CA HIS A 54 18.34 -7.01 14.43
C HIS A 54 19.69 -7.70 14.65
N ASP A 55 20.39 -7.36 15.74
CA ASP A 55 21.62 -8.03 16.15
C ASP A 55 21.37 -9.41 16.73
N VAL A 56 22.06 -10.42 16.21
CA VAL A 56 21.92 -11.81 16.67
C VAL A 56 22.79 -12.04 17.90
N THR A 57 22.20 -11.92 19.09
CA THR A 57 22.93 -12.00 20.37
C THR A 57 22.91 -13.39 20.99
N THR A 58 22.01 -14.29 20.56
CA THR A 58 21.84 -15.62 21.15
C THR A 58 21.98 -16.77 20.15
N GLY A 59 22.34 -17.96 20.64
CA GLY A 59 22.37 -19.19 19.84
C GLY A 59 20.99 -19.55 19.25
N ARG A 60 19.91 -19.33 20.00
CA ARG A 60 18.53 -19.59 19.53
C ARG A 60 18.15 -18.70 18.35
N GLN A 61 18.49 -17.41 18.39
CA GLN A 61 18.25 -16.50 17.25
C GLN A 61 19.03 -16.95 16.02
N ARG A 62 20.30 -17.33 16.18
CA ARG A 62 21.12 -17.84 15.07
C ARG A 62 20.53 -19.11 14.44
N ALA A 63 20.10 -20.07 15.26
CA ALA A 63 19.46 -21.29 14.80
C ALA A 63 18.11 -21.02 14.11
N HIS A 64 17.32 -20.06 14.62
CA HIS A 64 16.07 -19.66 13.98
C HIS A 64 16.29 -19.05 12.60
N LEU A 65 17.25 -18.13 12.46
CA LEU A 65 17.59 -17.51 11.18
C LEU A 65 18.17 -18.52 10.18
N GLU A 66 18.98 -19.47 10.66
CA GLU A 66 19.49 -20.57 9.84
C GLU A 66 18.35 -21.42 9.27
N ARG A 67 17.44 -21.87 10.13
CA ARG A 67 16.25 -22.62 9.70
C ARG A 67 15.42 -21.81 8.70
N LEU A 68 15.15 -20.53 8.99
CA LEU A 68 14.41 -19.66 8.09
C LEU A 68 15.08 -19.52 6.72
N TRP A 69 16.41 -19.40 6.69
CA TRP A 69 17.18 -19.33 5.45
C TRP A 69 17.08 -20.63 4.65
N GLN A 70 17.21 -21.78 5.31
CA GLN A 70 17.06 -23.08 4.68
C GLN A 70 15.69 -23.23 4.01
N GLU A 71 14.61 -22.85 4.71
CA GLU A 71 13.24 -22.86 4.17
C GLU A 71 13.05 -21.91 2.98
N LEU A 72 13.46 -20.65 3.14
CA LEU A 72 13.24 -19.62 2.11
C LEU A 72 14.19 -19.75 0.91
N GLY A 73 15.31 -20.44 1.07
CA GLY A 73 16.26 -20.76 0.00
C GLY A 73 15.60 -21.54 -1.13
N HIS A 74 14.71 -22.47 -0.82
CA HIS A 74 14.04 -23.34 -1.79
C HIS A 74 12.54 -23.02 -1.99
N THR A 75 11.94 -22.19 -1.14
CA THR A 75 10.58 -21.66 -1.39
C THR A 75 10.57 -20.74 -2.63
N PRO A 76 9.58 -20.77 -3.53
CA PRO A 76 9.49 -19.83 -4.66
C PRO A 76 9.33 -18.37 -4.22
N CYS A 77 10.04 -17.44 -4.86
CA CYS A 77 10.03 -16.03 -4.47
C CYS A 77 9.11 -15.11 -5.30
N SER A 78 8.62 -15.61 -6.44
CA SER A 78 7.76 -14.91 -7.39
C SER A 78 7.28 -15.90 -8.46
N GLU A 79 6.31 -15.52 -9.29
CA GLU A 79 5.83 -16.30 -10.45
C GLU A 79 6.95 -16.74 -11.42
N ARG A 80 8.09 -16.04 -11.46
CA ARG A 80 9.22 -16.31 -12.37
C ARG A 80 10.36 -17.08 -11.71
N CYS A 81 10.21 -17.46 -10.44
CA CYS A 81 11.27 -18.06 -9.65
C CYS A 81 11.62 -19.46 -10.16
N ALA A 82 12.91 -19.78 -10.30
CA ALA A 82 13.36 -21.10 -10.74
C ALA A 82 13.02 -22.22 -9.75
N ASN A 83 12.79 -21.88 -8.48
CA ASN A 83 12.41 -22.86 -7.46
C ASN A 83 11.05 -23.49 -7.71
N TRP A 84 10.18 -22.90 -8.55
CA TRP A 84 8.95 -23.58 -8.99
C TRP A 84 9.22 -24.94 -9.66
N LEU A 85 10.38 -25.10 -10.30
CA LEU A 85 10.78 -26.35 -10.92
C LEU A 85 11.01 -27.48 -9.89
N LEU A 86 11.27 -27.18 -8.61
CA LEU A 86 11.32 -28.19 -7.55
C LEU A 86 9.96 -28.85 -7.32
N TYR A 87 8.87 -28.14 -7.67
CA TYR A 87 7.49 -28.57 -7.47
C TYR A 87 6.84 -29.02 -8.77
N GLY A 88 7.61 -29.22 -9.85
CA GLY A 88 7.07 -29.58 -11.17
C GLY A 88 6.29 -28.45 -11.86
N VAL A 89 6.33 -27.23 -11.35
CA VAL A 89 5.61 -26.08 -11.90
C VAL A 89 6.53 -25.27 -12.81
N GLN A 90 6.10 -24.99 -14.04
CA GLN A 90 6.86 -24.15 -14.96
C GLN A 90 6.78 -22.66 -14.52
N PRO A 91 7.91 -21.99 -14.24
CA PRO A 91 7.91 -20.57 -13.92
C PRO A 91 7.42 -19.73 -15.11
N LYS A 92 6.77 -18.61 -14.82
CA LYS A 92 6.39 -17.62 -15.82
C LYS A 92 7.62 -17.07 -16.54
N LYS A 93 7.57 -16.99 -17.87
CA LYS A 93 8.71 -16.58 -18.73
C LYS A 93 9.97 -17.43 -18.48
N ALA A 94 9.79 -18.75 -18.36
CA ALA A 94 10.90 -19.68 -18.31
C ALA A 94 11.83 -19.50 -19.53
N ARG A 95 13.14 -19.54 -19.28
CA ARG A 95 14.20 -19.41 -20.28
C ARG A 95 15.19 -20.57 -20.13
N PRO A 96 15.95 -20.90 -21.19
CA PRO A 96 17.01 -21.91 -21.09
C PRO A 96 17.97 -21.63 -19.93
N GLY A 97 18.39 -22.68 -19.21
CA GLY A 97 19.35 -22.58 -18.11
C GLY A 97 18.76 -22.34 -16.71
N LEU A 98 17.43 -22.28 -16.54
CA LEU A 98 16.84 -22.41 -15.20
C LEU A 98 17.10 -23.83 -14.67
N ARG A 99 17.57 -23.90 -13.42
CA ARG A 99 17.77 -25.17 -12.70
C ARG A 99 16.88 -25.20 -11.45
N PRO A 100 16.26 -26.34 -11.11
CA PRO A 100 15.52 -26.50 -9.87
C PRO A 100 16.37 -26.07 -8.66
N GLY A 101 15.79 -25.28 -7.76
CA GLY A 101 16.45 -24.80 -6.54
C GLY A 101 17.50 -23.70 -6.73
N ASN A 102 17.81 -23.28 -7.96
CA ASN A 102 18.87 -22.32 -8.24
C ASN A 102 18.36 -20.97 -8.75
N CYS A 103 17.47 -20.32 -7.98
CA CYS A 103 17.04 -18.97 -8.30
C CYS A 103 18.12 -17.93 -7.95
N LYS A 104 18.60 -17.17 -8.95
CA LYS A 104 19.63 -16.12 -8.78
C LYS A 104 19.15 -14.84 -8.10
N ASN A 105 17.89 -14.76 -7.69
CA ASN A 105 17.34 -13.54 -7.10
C ASN A 105 17.90 -13.34 -5.68
N LYS A 106 18.20 -12.08 -5.32
CA LYS A 106 18.84 -11.74 -4.03
C LYS A 106 18.05 -12.24 -2.83
N VAL A 107 16.73 -12.33 -2.97
CA VAL A 107 15.75 -12.79 -1.97
C VAL A 107 15.95 -14.23 -1.42
N HIS A 108 16.88 -15.01 -2.00
CA HIS A 108 17.31 -16.33 -1.52
C HIS A 108 18.66 -16.30 -0.79
N LYS A 109 19.36 -15.17 -0.82
CA LYS A 109 20.62 -14.97 -0.09
C LYS A 109 20.32 -14.72 1.38
N ARG A 110 21.27 -15.11 2.24
CA ARG A 110 21.14 -14.99 3.69
C ARG A 110 20.92 -13.53 4.13
N GLU A 111 21.61 -12.58 3.48
CA GLU A 111 21.62 -11.16 3.87
C GLU A 111 20.31 -10.43 3.50
N THR A 112 19.65 -10.89 2.44
CA THR A 112 18.45 -10.22 1.87
C THR A 112 17.24 -11.15 1.86
N LEU A 113 17.23 -12.11 2.78
CA LEU A 113 16.20 -13.13 2.87
C LEU A 113 14.82 -12.49 3.04
N GLY A 114 13.88 -12.86 2.17
CA GLY A 114 12.51 -12.35 2.22
C GLY A 114 12.32 -10.91 1.72
N ILE A 115 13.35 -10.08 1.65
CA ILE A 115 13.24 -8.68 1.20
C ILE A 115 13.03 -8.60 -0.29
N GLY A 116 11.92 -7.98 -0.72
CA GLY A 116 11.60 -7.81 -2.14
C GLY A 116 11.14 -9.09 -2.85
N GLY A 117 11.00 -10.20 -2.13
CA GLY A 117 10.34 -11.40 -2.64
C GLY A 117 8.82 -11.16 -2.65
N ARG A 118 8.15 -11.43 -3.77
CA ARG A 118 6.68 -11.48 -3.84
C ARG A 118 6.20 -12.84 -3.33
N ARG A 119 6.66 -13.21 -2.13
CA ARG A 119 6.33 -14.48 -1.44
C ARG A 119 4.99 -14.41 -0.73
N VAL A 120 4.59 -13.21 -0.32
CA VAL A 120 3.28 -12.92 0.25
C VAL A 120 2.36 -12.48 -0.88
N LEU A 121 1.16 -13.05 -0.93
CA LEU A 121 0.12 -12.62 -1.85
C LEU A 121 -0.19 -11.15 -1.60
N ILE A 122 -0.13 -10.34 -2.65
CA ILE A 122 -0.62 -8.96 -2.56
C ILE A 122 -2.14 -8.97 -2.36
N SER A 123 -2.70 -7.91 -1.78
CA SER A 123 -4.15 -7.80 -1.51
C SER A 123 -5.02 -8.29 -2.67
N ARG A 124 -4.67 -7.94 -3.92
CA ARG A 124 -5.36 -8.42 -5.13
C ARG A 124 -5.30 -9.94 -5.34
N GLN A 125 -4.17 -10.58 -5.06
CA GLN A 125 -4.02 -12.04 -5.21
C GLN A 125 -4.67 -12.79 -4.05
N TRP A 126 -4.80 -12.15 -2.88
CA TRP A 126 -5.52 -12.69 -1.73
C TRP A 126 -7.04 -12.61 -1.92
N SER A 127 -7.57 -11.45 -2.32
CA SER A 127 -9.00 -11.23 -2.51
C SER A 127 -9.51 -11.65 -3.89
N GLY A 128 -8.62 -11.86 -4.86
CA GLY A 128 -8.96 -11.98 -6.27
C GLY A 128 -9.44 -10.66 -6.91
N LYS A 129 -9.57 -9.56 -6.15
CA LYS A 129 -10.22 -8.32 -6.58
C LYS A 129 -9.22 -7.24 -7.00
N THR A 130 -9.55 -6.54 -8.07
CA THR A 130 -8.85 -5.35 -8.54
C THR A 130 -9.26 -4.11 -7.74
N LEU A 131 -8.55 -2.99 -7.92
CA LEU A 131 -8.97 -1.70 -7.35
C LEU A 131 -10.33 -1.24 -7.88
N THR A 132 -10.68 -1.62 -9.11
CA THR A 132 -11.98 -1.35 -9.71
C THR A 132 -13.06 -2.14 -9.00
N ASP A 133 -12.82 -3.43 -8.74
CA ASP A 133 -13.76 -4.29 -8.02
C ASP A 133 -13.99 -3.77 -6.60
N HIS A 134 -12.92 -3.38 -5.90
CA HIS A 134 -13.05 -2.74 -4.58
C HIS A 134 -13.75 -1.37 -4.61
N ARG A 135 -13.71 -0.66 -5.74
CA ARG A 135 -14.51 0.58 -5.90
C ARG A 135 -15.98 0.24 -6.13
N ALA A 136 -16.27 -0.81 -6.91
CA ALA A 136 -17.62 -1.31 -7.10
C ALA A 136 -18.22 -1.83 -5.79
N ASP A 137 -17.50 -2.66 -5.04
CA ASP A 137 -17.90 -3.16 -3.71
C ASP A 137 -18.26 -2.00 -2.76
N ARG A 138 -17.42 -0.97 -2.70
CA ARG A 138 -17.69 0.21 -1.86
C ARG A 138 -18.92 0.98 -2.33
N LYS A 139 -19.13 1.10 -3.64
CA LYS A 139 -20.32 1.75 -4.19
C LYS A 139 -21.58 0.97 -3.80
N GLU A 140 -21.53 -0.36 -3.94
CA GLU A 140 -22.65 -1.23 -3.61
C GLU A 140 -22.95 -1.21 -2.11
N TRP A 141 -21.92 -1.26 -1.28
CA TRP A 141 -22.06 -1.09 0.17
C TRP A 141 -22.69 0.25 0.56
N VAL A 142 -22.27 1.37 -0.06
CA VAL A 142 -22.89 2.69 0.19
C VAL A 142 -24.35 2.70 -0.24
N LYS A 143 -24.68 2.14 -1.40
CA LYS A 143 -26.07 2.05 -1.87
C LYS A 143 -26.93 1.26 -0.89
N ALA A 144 -26.47 0.09 -0.48
CA ALA A 144 -27.17 -0.77 0.47
C ALA A 144 -27.37 -0.05 1.82
N LEU A 145 -26.33 0.62 2.33
CA LEU A 145 -26.41 1.38 3.58
C LEU A 145 -27.40 2.54 3.50
N LEU A 146 -27.52 3.20 2.34
CA LEU A 146 -28.46 4.30 2.13
C LEU A 146 -29.86 3.84 1.70
N GLY A 147 -30.10 2.53 1.59
CA GLY A 147 -31.37 1.98 1.09
C GLY A 147 -31.67 2.35 -0.38
N VAL A 148 -30.65 2.71 -1.16
CA VAL A 148 -30.81 3.09 -2.57
C VAL A 148 -30.79 1.82 -3.41
N THR A 149 -31.97 1.31 -3.77
CA THR A 149 -32.07 0.28 -4.81
C THR A 149 -32.00 0.92 -6.19
N THR A 150 -31.23 0.32 -7.08
CA THR A 150 -31.22 0.70 -8.52
C THR A 150 -32.18 -0.19 -9.30
N ASP A 151 -33.25 -0.65 -8.66
CA ASP A 151 -34.28 -1.42 -9.34
C ASP A 151 -34.99 -0.48 -10.30
N ALA A 152 -35.17 -0.94 -11.55
CA ALA A 152 -35.88 -0.16 -12.57
C ALA A 152 -37.31 0.19 -12.14
N ASP A 153 -37.86 -0.57 -11.17
CA ASP A 153 -39.22 -0.42 -10.64
C ASP A 153 -39.37 0.79 -9.69
N THR A 154 -38.29 1.26 -9.05
CA THR A 154 -38.27 2.46 -8.20
C THR A 154 -37.65 3.68 -8.88
N ALA A 155 -37.08 3.51 -10.08
CA ALA A 155 -36.69 4.64 -10.89
C ALA A 155 -37.96 5.44 -11.28
N PRO A 156 -38.01 6.77 -11.06
CA PRO A 156 -39.13 7.57 -11.52
C PRO A 156 -39.30 7.33 -13.02
N ALA A 157 -40.55 7.06 -13.45
CA ALA A 157 -40.86 6.79 -14.85
C ALA A 157 -40.18 7.84 -15.73
N GLY A 158 -39.21 7.39 -16.54
CA GLY A 158 -38.37 8.27 -17.33
C GLY A 158 -39.23 9.03 -18.32
N GLY A 159 -39.58 10.28 -17.99
CA GLY A 159 -40.03 11.23 -19.00
C GLY A 159 -38.96 11.31 -20.08
N GLU A 160 -39.37 11.38 -21.35
CA GLU A 160 -38.49 11.52 -22.52
C GLU A 160 -37.30 12.42 -22.18
N GLN A 161 -36.11 11.83 -22.07
CA GLN A 161 -34.91 12.55 -21.65
C GLN A 161 -34.50 13.51 -22.78
N ARG A 162 -35.03 14.73 -22.72
CA ARG A 162 -34.74 15.85 -23.64
C ARG A 162 -33.47 16.63 -23.26
N HIS A 163 -32.59 16.03 -22.46
CA HIS A 163 -31.37 16.67 -22.00
C HIS A 163 -30.15 15.97 -22.57
N ALA A 164 -29.34 16.73 -23.30
CA ALA A 164 -27.99 16.32 -23.66
C ALA A 164 -27.02 16.81 -22.58
N TRP A 165 -26.19 15.91 -22.05
CA TRP A 165 -25.16 16.25 -21.09
C TRP A 165 -23.85 16.53 -21.82
N GLU A 166 -23.26 17.69 -21.57
CA GLU A 166 -21.92 18.03 -22.03
C GLU A 166 -20.97 18.33 -20.88
N LEU A 167 -19.67 18.18 -21.12
CA LEU A 167 -18.63 18.49 -20.14
C LEU A 167 -18.50 20.02 -20.02
N ALA A 168 -18.89 20.54 -18.87
CA ALA A 168 -18.75 21.96 -18.54
C ALA A 168 -17.27 22.40 -18.60
N LYS A 169 -16.98 23.38 -19.46
CA LYS A 169 -15.64 23.98 -19.61
C LYS A 169 -15.46 25.10 -18.59
N PRO A 170 -14.22 25.35 -18.12
CA PRO A 170 -13.95 26.44 -17.20
C PRO A 170 -14.32 27.84 -17.71
N THR A 171 -14.47 28.01 -19.02
CA THR A 171 -14.80 29.26 -19.71
C THR A 171 -16.29 29.45 -19.95
N ASP A 172 -17.13 28.45 -19.65
CA ASP A 172 -18.56 28.55 -19.91
C ASP A 172 -19.19 29.56 -18.94
N PRO A 173 -20.12 30.41 -19.41
CA PRO A 173 -20.67 31.52 -18.62
C PRO A 173 -21.40 31.04 -17.36
N ASP A 174 -21.98 29.84 -17.40
CA ASP A 174 -22.75 29.25 -16.31
C ASP A 174 -21.86 28.44 -15.33
N VAL A 175 -20.55 28.38 -15.58
CA VAL A 175 -19.61 27.67 -14.71
C VAL A 175 -19.00 28.65 -13.71
N ALA A 176 -19.36 28.45 -12.44
CA ALA A 176 -18.81 29.24 -11.35
C ALA A 176 -17.27 29.20 -11.32
N SER A 177 -16.67 30.28 -10.77
CA SER A 177 -15.22 30.39 -10.61
C SER A 177 -14.63 29.17 -9.89
N LEU A 178 -13.34 28.90 -10.14
CA LEU A 178 -12.66 27.73 -9.56
C LEU A 178 -12.77 27.71 -8.02
N GLY A 179 -12.59 28.87 -7.36
CA GLY A 179 -12.73 28.99 -5.91
C GLY A 179 -14.11 28.55 -5.41
N HIS A 180 -15.18 29.01 -6.07
CA HIS A 180 -16.54 28.60 -5.72
C HIS A 180 -16.79 27.11 -5.97
N ARG A 181 -16.28 26.55 -7.07
CA ARG A 181 -16.40 25.11 -7.36
C ARG A 181 -15.67 24.25 -6.33
N VAL A 182 -14.47 24.67 -5.92
CA VAL A 182 -13.69 23.98 -4.88
C VAL A 182 -14.41 24.05 -3.53
N LEU A 183 -14.90 25.22 -3.13
CA LEU A 183 -15.65 25.36 -1.87
C LEU A 183 -16.94 24.54 -1.88
N ARG A 184 -17.66 24.50 -3.01
CA ARG A 184 -18.85 23.64 -3.18
C ARG A 184 -18.49 22.16 -3.03
N ALA A 185 -17.45 21.69 -3.73
CA ALA A 185 -17.01 20.30 -3.65
C ALA A 185 -16.54 19.90 -2.24
N ILE A 186 -15.92 20.83 -1.50
CA ILE A 186 -15.56 20.63 -0.08
C ILE A 186 -16.82 20.52 0.78
N SER A 187 -17.79 21.43 0.60
CA SER A 187 -19.06 21.42 1.33
C SER A 187 -19.84 20.12 1.07
N GLU A 188 -19.98 19.73 -0.19
CA GLU A 188 -20.59 18.45 -0.60
C GLU A 188 -19.89 17.27 0.07
N ARG A 189 -18.55 17.26 0.08
CA ARG A 189 -17.79 16.17 0.73
C ARG A 189 -17.96 16.13 2.25
N ILE A 190 -18.08 17.29 2.90
CA ILE A 190 -18.39 17.37 4.33
C ILE A 190 -19.79 16.82 4.59
N GLN A 191 -20.77 17.25 3.81
CA GLN A 191 -22.16 16.79 3.89
C GLN A 191 -22.26 15.27 3.68
N TRP A 192 -21.63 14.72 2.64
CA TRP A 192 -21.61 13.28 2.38
C TRP A 192 -20.98 12.50 3.53
N ARG A 193 -19.91 13.01 4.15
CA ARG A 193 -19.30 12.35 5.31
C ARG A 193 -20.26 12.31 6.49
N VAL A 194 -20.91 13.44 6.80
CA VAL A 194 -21.91 13.53 7.88
C VAL A 194 -23.08 12.58 7.62
N GLN A 195 -23.60 12.54 6.40
CA GLN A 195 -24.68 11.65 6.00
C GLN A 195 -24.28 10.17 6.12
N LEU A 196 -23.07 9.81 5.66
CA LEU A 196 -22.55 8.45 5.79
C LEU A 196 -22.38 8.03 7.26
N ASP A 197 -21.86 8.92 8.11
CA ASP A 197 -21.66 8.65 9.53
C ASP A 197 -23.00 8.58 10.29
N ALA A 198 -24.02 9.34 9.87
CA ALA A 198 -25.37 9.20 10.38
C ALA A 198 -25.99 7.86 9.98
N ALA A 199 -25.90 7.48 8.70
CA ALA A 199 -26.40 6.20 8.20
C ALA A 199 -25.72 5.00 8.88
N ARG A 200 -24.40 5.07 9.10
CA ARG A 200 -23.65 4.05 9.85
C ARG A 200 -24.10 3.90 11.30
N ARG A 201 -24.51 4.98 11.96
CA ARG A 201 -25.01 4.94 13.34
C ARG A 201 -26.44 4.42 13.43
N ALA A 202 -27.23 4.62 12.38
CA ALA A 202 -28.60 4.12 12.29
C ALA A 202 -28.68 2.65 11.87
N ALA A 203 -27.65 2.15 11.16
CA ALA A 203 -27.53 0.74 10.83
C ALA A 203 -27.06 -0.07 12.05
N ASP A 204 -27.72 -1.18 12.34
CA ASP A 204 -27.21 -2.14 13.32
C ASP A 204 -25.83 -2.67 12.85
N PRO A 205 -24.87 -2.83 13.79
CA PRO A 205 -23.59 -3.42 13.43
C PRO A 205 -23.83 -4.85 12.91
N PRO A 206 -23.26 -5.24 11.76
CA PRO A 206 -23.36 -6.61 11.32
C PRO A 206 -22.75 -7.52 12.39
N ASP A 207 -23.39 -8.66 12.66
CA ASP A 207 -22.79 -9.71 13.48
C ASP A 207 -21.54 -10.23 12.77
N VAL A 208 -20.39 -9.76 13.24
CA VAL A 208 -19.06 -10.13 12.74
C VAL A 208 -18.41 -11.22 13.59
N SER A 209 -19.19 -11.86 14.47
CA SER A 209 -18.69 -12.97 15.27
C SER A 209 -18.43 -14.18 14.38
N ALA A 210 -17.17 -14.64 14.33
CA ALA A 210 -16.76 -15.81 13.56
C ALA A 210 -17.15 -17.15 14.22
N ILE A 211 -17.99 -17.11 15.25
CA ILE A 211 -18.38 -18.26 16.07
C ILE A 211 -19.90 -18.32 16.11
N THR A 212 -20.47 -19.36 15.53
CA THR A 212 -21.89 -19.67 15.66
C THR A 212 -22.17 -20.08 17.11
N SER A 213 -22.91 -19.27 17.85
CA SER A 213 -23.41 -19.67 19.17
C SER A 213 -24.42 -20.82 18.98
N PRO A 214 -24.24 -21.98 19.64
CA PRO A 214 -25.20 -23.05 19.53
C PRO A 214 -26.52 -22.60 20.18
N GLN A 215 -27.62 -22.76 19.44
CA GLN A 215 -28.97 -22.60 19.99
C GLN A 215 -29.16 -23.64 21.10
N SER A 216 -29.38 -23.18 22.32
CA SER A 216 -29.88 -24.01 23.42
C SER A 216 -31.30 -24.44 23.07
N THR A 217 -31.44 -25.65 22.53
CA THR A 217 -32.71 -26.37 22.53
C THR A 217 -33.06 -26.71 23.97
N GLU A 218 -34.07 -26.03 24.50
CA GLU A 218 -34.73 -26.39 25.75
C GLU A 218 -35.34 -27.79 25.60
N LEU A 219 -34.77 -28.75 26.32
CA LEU A 219 -35.39 -30.05 26.57
C LEU A 219 -36.44 -29.84 27.67
N GLU A 220 -37.71 -29.78 27.29
CA GLU A 220 -38.82 -30.03 28.20
C GLU A 220 -38.69 -31.45 28.76
N GLY A 221 -38.25 -31.54 30.01
CA GLY A 221 -38.32 -32.76 30.81
C GLY A 221 -39.67 -32.82 31.53
N THR A 222 -40.60 -33.58 30.98
CA THR A 222 -41.75 -34.17 31.69
C THR A 222 -41.27 -35.26 32.64
N GLU A 223 -41.69 -35.21 33.91
CA GLU A 223 -41.96 -36.29 34.90
C GLU A 223 -41.91 -35.65 36.32
N ALA A 224 -42.82 -35.87 37.27
CA ALA A 224 -43.96 -36.75 37.45
C ALA A 224 -44.95 -36.11 38.46
#